data_AF-A0A2V5WB70-F1
#
_entry.id   AF-A0A2V5WB70-F1
#
_cell.length_a   1.000
_cell.length_b   1.000
_cell.length_c   1.000
_cell.angle_alpha   90.00
_cell.angle_beta   90.00
_cell.angle_gamma   90.00
#
_symmetry.space_group_name_H-M   'P 1'
#
loop_
_entity.id
_entity.type
_entity.pdbx_description
1 polymer ?
#
loop_
_entity_poly.entity_id
_entity_poly.type
_entity_poly.pdbx_seq_one_letter_code
_entity_poly.pdbx_strand_id
1 'polypeptide(L)'
;MDFQTRRHSAVATTTAKMRKILITLGILVAFTISILATWIFGGRQLSLFLDRFWTIETASSRINSVVYEGSGTGGILHVNDLALSLNDRNGPSPNVGTAKDGQLALADSGRVFAFGLPRSEAENLATVPPQGDDAFIQIRRSILSWPTPFDFNFMTGHSPSWKRHLYYRVLWTKPSGAQLQMLWRYEQYFYPGNGWASGFMTREGSTGLIRLDIRP
;
A
#
# COMPACT_ATOMS: atom_id res chain seq x y z
N MET A 1 34.20 60.25 -25.74
CA MET A 1 33.58 58.91 -25.59
C MET A 1 32.08 59.11 -25.57
N ASP A 2 31.43 58.76 -26.67
CA ASP A 2 30.16 59.34 -27.13
C ASP A 2 28.92 58.81 -26.39
N PHE A 3 27.91 59.66 -26.22
CA PHE A 3 26.66 59.40 -25.50
C PHE A 3 25.84 58.29 -26.16
N GLN A 4 25.93 58.19 -27.50
CA GLN A 4 25.32 57.09 -28.26
C GLN A 4 25.91 55.73 -27.89
N THR A 5 27.24 55.62 -27.75
CA THR A 5 27.90 54.34 -27.44
C THR A 5 27.53 53.83 -26.04
N ARG A 6 27.32 54.73 -25.07
CA ARG A 6 26.84 54.37 -23.73
C ARG A 6 25.39 53.89 -23.74
N ARG A 7 24.51 54.52 -24.53
CA ARG A 7 23.11 54.08 -24.68
C ARG A 7 23.02 52.70 -25.34
N HIS A 8 23.77 52.46 -26.42
CA HIS A 8 23.77 51.15 -27.08
C HIS A 8 24.32 50.03 -26.18
N SER A 9 25.39 50.29 -25.40
CA SER A 9 25.90 49.31 -24.43
C SER A 9 24.93 49.04 -23.26
N ALA A 10 24.24 50.06 -22.75
CA ALA A 10 23.25 49.91 -21.68
C ALA A 10 21.98 49.16 -22.14
N VAL A 11 21.53 49.40 -23.38
CA VAL A 11 20.42 48.66 -23.98
C VAL A 11 20.82 47.21 -24.24
N ALA A 12 21.99 46.95 -24.82
CA ALA A 12 22.47 45.59 -25.08
C ALA A 12 22.63 44.76 -23.79
N THR A 13 23.11 45.36 -22.70
CA THR A 13 23.23 44.69 -21.39
C THR A 13 21.88 44.44 -20.73
N THR A 14 20.90 45.34 -20.87
CA THR A 14 19.52 45.14 -20.39
C THR A 14 18.82 44.02 -21.16
N THR A 15 18.94 43.99 -22.49
CA THR A 15 18.36 42.95 -23.35
C THR A 15 18.98 41.57 -23.07
N ALA A 16 20.30 41.51 -22.85
CA ALA A 16 20.97 40.25 -22.48
C ALA A 16 20.55 39.73 -21.09
N LYS A 17 20.34 40.63 -20.12
CA LYS A 17 19.81 40.27 -18.79
C LYS A 17 18.36 39.78 -18.87
N MET A 18 17.50 40.48 -19.61
CA MET A 18 16.09 40.08 -19.81
C MET A 18 15.98 38.73 -20.52
N ARG A 19 16.82 38.48 -21.54
CA ARG A 19 16.89 37.17 -22.21
C ARG A 19 17.28 36.05 -21.24
N LYS A 20 18.26 36.27 -20.36
CA LYS A 20 18.64 35.28 -19.33
C LYS A 20 17.49 35.01 -18.37
N ILE A 21 16.79 36.04 -17.90
CA ILE A 21 15.63 35.90 -17.01
C ILE A 21 14.52 35.08 -17.68
N LEU A 22 14.18 35.39 -18.92
CA LEU A 22 13.15 34.67 -19.68
C LEU A 22 13.54 33.20 -19.91
N ILE A 23 14.81 32.92 -20.21
CA ILE A 23 15.31 31.54 -20.35
C ILE A 23 15.21 30.80 -19.02
N THR A 24 15.68 31.41 -17.92
CA THR A 24 15.60 30.79 -16.59
C THR A 24 14.16 30.51 -16.18
N LEU A 25 13.25 31.45 -16.41
CA LEU A 25 11.83 31.27 -16.14
C LEU A 25 11.24 30.16 -17.01
N GLY A 26 11.58 30.11 -18.30
CA GLY A 26 11.14 29.05 -19.20
C GLY A 26 11.60 27.66 -18.76
N ILE A 27 12.86 27.54 -18.32
CA ILE A 27 13.40 26.29 -17.76
C ILE A 27 12.64 25.89 -16.49
N LEU A 28 12.40 26.84 -15.59
CA LEU A 28 11.68 26.57 -14.35
C LEU A 28 10.26 26.06 -14.64
N VAL A 29 9.53 26.74 -15.53
CA VAL A 29 8.16 26.35 -15.93
C VAL A 29 8.15 24.96 -16.57
N ALA A 30 9.06 24.70 -17.52
CA ALA A 30 9.17 23.40 -18.16
C ALA A 30 9.45 22.29 -17.13
N PHE A 31 10.37 22.54 -16.19
CA PHE A 31 10.69 21.60 -15.12
C PHE A 31 9.49 21.30 -14.22
N THR A 32 8.74 22.33 -13.81
CA THR A 32 7.51 22.15 -13.03
C THR A 32 6.47 21.33 -13.78
N ILE A 33 6.26 21.61 -15.08
CA ILE A 33 5.33 20.84 -15.91
C ILE A 33 5.76 19.38 -15.99
N SER A 34 7.06 19.11 -16.19
CA SER A 34 7.59 17.74 -16.22
C SER A 34 7.37 17.00 -14.90
N ILE A 35 7.56 17.66 -13.75
CA ILE A 35 7.28 17.05 -12.45
C ILE A 35 5.79 16.72 -12.31
N LEU A 36 4.90 17.66 -12.64
CA LEU A 36 3.46 17.46 -12.54
C LEU A 36 2.97 16.34 -13.46
N ALA A 37 3.45 16.32 -14.71
CA ALA A 37 3.13 15.25 -15.65
C ALA A 37 3.60 13.89 -15.12
N THR A 38 4.82 13.81 -14.59
CA THR A 38 5.36 12.57 -14.01
C THR A 38 4.52 12.10 -12.82
N TRP A 39 4.03 13.02 -11.97
CA TRP A 39 3.18 12.66 -10.84
C TRP A 39 1.78 12.23 -11.26
N ILE A 40 1.19 12.85 -12.28
CA ILE A 40 -0.14 12.49 -12.79
C ILE A 40 -0.10 11.13 -13.49
N PHE A 41 0.87 10.91 -14.37
CA PHE A 41 0.93 9.70 -15.19
C PHE A 41 1.69 8.55 -14.52
N GLY A 42 2.65 8.85 -13.64
CA GLY A 42 3.51 7.87 -12.96
C GLY A 42 3.41 7.91 -11.42
N GLY A 43 2.44 8.64 -10.87
CA GLY A 43 2.33 8.84 -9.42
C GLY A 43 2.17 7.57 -8.62
N ARG A 44 1.48 6.56 -9.17
CA ARG A 44 1.34 5.25 -8.53
C ARG A 44 2.69 4.55 -8.39
N GLN A 45 3.50 4.55 -9.44
CA GLN A 45 4.82 3.90 -9.49
C GLN A 45 5.82 4.64 -8.59
N LEU A 46 5.77 5.98 -8.60
CA LEU A 46 6.51 6.82 -7.67
C LEU A 46 6.13 6.52 -6.21
N SER A 47 4.83 6.44 -5.91
CA SER A 47 4.31 6.07 -4.59
C SER A 47 4.83 4.69 -4.16
N LEU A 48 4.69 3.67 -5.00
CA LEU A 48 5.21 2.33 -4.75
C LEU A 48 6.72 2.28 -4.54
N PHE A 49 7.48 3.10 -5.29
CA PHE A 49 8.93 3.19 -5.14
C PHE A 49 9.30 3.78 -3.77
N LEU A 50 8.66 4.88 -3.38
CA LEU A 50 8.88 5.51 -2.07
C LEU A 50 8.46 4.60 -0.92
N ASP A 51 7.37 3.85 -1.07
CA ASP A 51 6.85 2.93 -0.06
C ASP A 51 7.84 1.79 0.27
N ARG A 52 8.84 1.54 -0.59
CA ARG A 52 9.95 0.60 -0.27
C ARG A 52 10.86 1.11 0.84
N PHE A 53 10.96 2.42 0.99
CA PHE A 53 11.83 3.07 1.97
C PHE A 53 11.05 3.56 3.18
N TRP A 54 9.87 4.14 2.96
CA TRP A 54 9.09 4.75 4.02
C TRP A 54 7.59 4.52 3.84
N THR A 55 6.94 4.11 4.92
CA THR A 55 5.47 4.12 5.05
C THR A 55 5.10 4.76 6.38
N ILE A 56 3.92 5.36 6.47
CA ILE A 56 3.45 5.97 7.71
C ILE A 56 2.58 4.95 8.43
N GLU A 57 2.96 4.57 9.63
CA GLU A 57 2.11 3.75 10.50
C GLU A 57 0.91 4.56 10.98
N THR A 58 -0.28 3.98 10.83
CA THR A 58 -1.54 4.61 11.23
C THR A 58 -2.19 3.90 12.40
N ALA A 59 -1.96 2.59 12.54
CA ALA A 59 -2.44 1.82 13.67
C ALA A 59 -1.56 0.59 13.87
N SER A 60 -1.43 0.16 15.12
CA SER A 60 -0.91 -1.15 15.48
C SER A 60 -1.69 -1.69 16.66
N SER A 61 -2.08 -2.96 16.60
CA SER A 61 -2.79 -3.62 17.68
C SER A 61 -2.41 -5.09 17.79
N ARG A 62 -2.56 -5.64 18.99
CA ARG A 62 -2.36 -7.08 19.23
C ARG A 62 -3.46 -7.86 18.50
N ILE A 63 -3.10 -9.02 17.97
CA ILE A 63 -4.07 -9.97 17.41
C ILE A 63 -4.75 -10.67 18.59
N ASN A 64 -6.07 -10.58 18.64
CA ASN A 64 -6.91 -11.20 19.66
C ASN A 64 -7.79 -12.32 19.09
N SER A 65 -8.00 -12.32 17.77
CA SER A 65 -8.80 -13.31 17.07
C SER A 65 -8.27 -13.53 15.67
N VAL A 66 -8.26 -14.78 15.24
CA VAL A 66 -8.08 -15.18 13.85
C VAL A 66 -9.21 -16.12 13.46
N VAL A 67 -9.96 -15.78 12.42
CA VAL A 67 -11.00 -16.63 11.84
C VAL A 67 -10.72 -16.83 10.37
N TYR A 68 -10.84 -18.06 9.92
CA TYR A 68 -10.72 -18.40 8.52
C TYR A 68 -12.07 -18.74 7.91
N GLU A 69 -12.32 -18.18 6.74
CA GLU A 69 -13.50 -18.41 5.91
C GLU A 69 -13.06 -18.81 4.50
N GLY A 70 -13.39 -20.05 4.09
CA GLY A 70 -13.04 -20.56 2.76
C GLY A 70 -13.06 -22.08 2.67
N SER A 71 -12.68 -22.60 1.50
CA SER A 71 -12.72 -24.04 1.17
C SER A 71 -11.44 -24.81 1.52
N GLY A 72 -10.39 -24.11 1.93
CA GLY A 72 -9.11 -24.68 2.37
C GLY A 72 -7.90 -24.17 1.58
N THR A 73 -8.14 -23.54 0.44
CA THR A 73 -7.13 -22.84 -0.37
C THR A 73 -7.62 -21.43 -0.66
N GLY A 74 -6.78 -20.42 -0.41
CA GLY A 74 -7.22 -19.03 -0.51
C GLY A 74 -8.22 -18.68 0.58
N GLY A 75 -9.30 -17.97 0.23
CA GLY A 75 -10.34 -17.53 1.17
C GLY A 75 -10.06 -16.18 1.82
N ILE A 76 -10.70 -15.93 2.96
CA ILE A 76 -10.58 -14.70 3.75
C ILE A 76 -10.03 -15.07 5.13
N LEU A 77 -8.95 -14.39 5.52
CA LEU A 77 -8.42 -14.43 6.88
C LEU A 77 -8.92 -13.20 7.62
N HIS A 78 -9.83 -13.42 8.57
CA HIS A 78 -10.28 -12.39 9.48
C HIS A 78 -9.29 -12.28 10.63
N VAL A 79 -8.57 -11.16 10.72
CA VAL A 79 -7.64 -10.87 11.81
C VAL A 79 -8.22 -9.72 12.62
N ASN A 80 -8.63 -10.01 13.86
CA ASN A 80 -9.55 -9.14 14.60
C ASN A 80 -10.79 -8.84 13.72
N ASP A 81 -11.10 -7.57 13.49
CA ASP A 81 -12.26 -7.14 12.67
C ASP A 81 -11.90 -6.91 11.19
N LEU A 82 -10.69 -7.28 10.76
CA LEU A 82 -10.19 -7.04 9.40
C LEU A 82 -10.32 -8.29 8.54
N ALA A 83 -11.11 -8.22 7.47
CA ALA A 83 -11.23 -9.27 6.46
C ALA A 83 -10.10 -9.13 5.41
N LEU A 84 -9.12 -10.03 5.45
CA LEU A 84 -7.94 -9.99 4.58
C LEU A 84 -7.96 -11.14 3.56
N SER A 85 -8.10 -10.80 2.28
CA SER A 85 -8.17 -11.77 1.17
C SER A 85 -6.86 -12.53 1.00
N LEU A 86 -6.93 -13.86 0.97
CA LEU A 86 -5.82 -14.76 0.63
C LEU A 86 -5.81 -15.13 -0.87
N ASN A 87 -6.84 -14.73 -1.61
CA ASN A 87 -7.02 -15.05 -3.03
C ASN A 87 -6.19 -14.15 -3.94
N ASP A 88 -6.07 -12.88 -3.58
CA ASP A 88 -5.49 -11.86 -4.45
C ASP A 88 -3.96 -11.82 -4.30
N ARG A 89 -3.28 -12.84 -4.84
CA ARG A 89 -1.82 -13.00 -4.76
C ARG A 89 -1.21 -13.20 -6.15
N ASN A 90 -0.01 -12.64 -6.36
CA ASN A 90 0.82 -12.96 -7.53
C ASN A 90 1.53 -14.32 -7.31
N GLY A 91 0.76 -15.41 -7.33
CA GLY A 91 1.23 -16.78 -7.09
C GLY A 91 0.13 -17.67 -6.51
N PRO A 92 0.43 -18.94 -6.19
CA PRO A 92 -0.53 -19.83 -5.58
C PRO A 92 -1.06 -19.27 -4.26
N SER A 93 -2.36 -19.34 -4.07
CA SER A 93 -3.00 -19.01 -2.80
C SER A 93 -2.51 -19.97 -1.71
N PRO A 94 -2.26 -19.48 -0.48
CA PRO A 94 -1.87 -20.36 0.62
C PRO A 94 -3.03 -21.28 0.99
N ASN A 95 -2.68 -22.41 1.63
CA ASN A 95 -3.66 -23.34 2.16
C ASN A 95 -3.92 -23.03 3.63
N VAL A 96 -5.17 -23.09 4.05
CA VAL A 96 -5.57 -22.93 5.45
C VAL A 96 -6.39 -24.14 5.85
N GLY A 97 -6.07 -24.71 7.01
CA GLY A 97 -6.79 -25.85 7.53
C GLY A 97 -6.22 -26.29 8.86
N THR A 98 -6.48 -27.53 9.23
CA THR A 98 -6.02 -28.09 10.50
C THR A 98 -4.71 -28.85 10.30
N ALA A 99 -3.68 -28.51 11.08
CA ALA A 99 -2.42 -29.23 11.13
C ALA A 99 -2.58 -30.60 11.80
N LYS A 100 -1.55 -31.45 11.72
CA LYS A 100 -1.58 -32.83 12.25
C LYS A 100 -1.87 -32.91 13.75
N ASP A 101 -1.56 -31.85 14.48
CA ASP A 101 -1.78 -31.70 15.91
C ASP A 101 -3.14 -31.08 16.27
N GLY A 102 -4.02 -30.90 15.28
CA GLY A 102 -5.35 -30.33 15.49
C GLY A 102 -5.37 -28.80 15.53
N GLN A 103 -4.24 -28.11 15.34
CA GLN A 103 -4.19 -26.64 15.35
C GLN A 103 -4.64 -26.06 14.00
N LEU A 104 -5.36 -24.93 14.03
CA LEU A 104 -5.59 -24.13 12.83
C LEU A 104 -4.23 -23.62 12.33
N ALA A 105 -3.94 -23.81 11.05
CA ALA A 105 -2.65 -23.50 10.47
C ALA A 105 -2.76 -22.95 9.05
N LEU A 106 -1.80 -22.10 8.71
CA LEU A 106 -1.54 -21.61 7.37
C LEU A 106 -0.35 -22.36 6.79
N ALA A 107 -0.47 -22.83 5.55
CA ALA A 107 0.59 -23.47 4.81
C ALA A 107 0.88 -22.74 3.51
N ASP A 108 2.16 -22.50 3.24
CA ASP A 108 2.63 -21.93 1.98
C ASP A 108 3.97 -22.54 1.59
N SER A 109 4.10 -22.96 0.33
CA SER A 109 5.36 -23.49 -0.22
C SER A 109 6.03 -24.57 0.65
N GLY A 110 5.23 -25.49 1.22
CA GLY A 110 5.70 -26.59 2.07
C GLY A 110 6.03 -26.22 3.51
N ARG A 111 5.89 -24.96 3.91
CA ARG A 111 6.04 -24.50 5.30
C ARG A 111 4.67 -24.33 5.93
N VAL A 112 4.60 -24.56 7.24
CA VAL A 112 3.35 -24.50 8.00
C VAL A 112 3.56 -23.63 9.23
N PHE A 113 2.63 -22.70 9.46
CA PHE A 113 2.55 -21.92 10.67
C PHE A 113 1.21 -22.21 11.36
N ALA A 114 1.26 -22.80 12.54
CA ALA A 114 0.07 -23.03 13.35
C ALA A 114 -0.32 -21.73 14.08
N PHE A 115 -1.56 -21.28 13.93
CA PHE A 115 -2.10 -20.14 14.65
C PHE A 115 -2.49 -20.50 16.08
N GLY A 116 -2.98 -21.71 16.32
CA GLY A 116 -3.42 -22.17 17.63
C GLY A 116 -4.55 -23.20 17.54
N LEU A 117 -5.02 -23.67 18.69
CA LEU A 117 -6.14 -24.61 18.75
C LEU A 117 -7.45 -23.92 18.30
N PRO A 118 -8.26 -24.56 17.44
CA PRO A 118 -9.59 -24.05 17.10
C PRO A 118 -10.46 -23.92 18.35
N ARG A 119 -11.30 -22.90 18.39
CA ARG A 119 -12.35 -22.77 19.41
C ARG A 119 -13.46 -23.77 19.09
N SER A 120 -13.74 -24.68 20.03
CA SER A 120 -14.70 -25.79 19.85
C SER A 120 -16.15 -25.36 19.61
N GLU A 121 -16.49 -24.09 19.88
CA GLU A 121 -17.84 -23.53 19.75
C GLU A 121 -18.04 -22.68 18.48
N ALA A 122 -17.00 -22.49 17.67
CA ALA A 122 -17.08 -21.68 16.46
C ALA A 122 -17.47 -22.57 15.27
N GLU A 123 -18.55 -22.20 14.57
CA GLU A 123 -18.96 -22.81 13.30
C GLU A 123 -17.89 -22.61 12.20
N ASN A 124 -17.05 -21.59 12.36
CA ASN A 124 -15.90 -21.28 11.52
C ASN A 124 -14.58 -21.70 12.17
N LEU A 125 -13.55 -21.95 11.36
CA LEU A 125 -12.18 -22.21 11.85
C LEU A 125 -11.61 -20.95 12.51
N ALA A 126 -11.88 -20.79 13.82
CA ALA A 126 -11.52 -19.64 14.62
C ALA A 126 -10.53 -20.03 15.73
N THR A 127 -9.57 -19.16 16.02
CA THR A 127 -8.60 -19.34 17.10
C THR A 127 -8.17 -18.01 17.71
N VAL A 128 -7.49 -18.08 18.84
CA VAL A 128 -6.83 -16.96 19.52
C VAL A 128 -5.35 -17.27 19.58
N PRO A 129 -4.47 -16.28 19.43
CA PRO A 129 -3.05 -16.50 19.65
C PRO A 129 -2.79 -17.16 21.01
N PRO A 130 -2.04 -18.29 21.04
CA PRO A 130 -1.62 -18.93 22.28
C PRO A 130 -0.93 -17.98 23.24
N GLN A 131 -1.00 -18.29 24.53
CA GLN A 131 -0.32 -17.50 25.54
C GLN A 131 1.20 -17.53 25.29
N GLY A 132 1.81 -16.35 25.26
CA GLY A 132 3.25 -16.17 24.99
C GLY A 132 3.57 -15.84 23.54
N ASP A 133 2.63 -16.02 22.60
CA ASP A 133 2.81 -15.55 21.24
C ASP A 133 2.79 -14.01 21.18
N ASP A 134 3.69 -13.47 20.36
CA ASP A 134 3.76 -12.04 20.08
C ASP A 134 3.21 -11.79 18.68
N ALA A 135 1.91 -11.47 18.63
CA ALA A 135 1.12 -11.38 17.41
C ALA A 135 0.50 -9.97 17.28
N PHE A 136 0.83 -9.28 16.20
CA PHE A 136 0.36 -7.92 15.91
C PHE A 136 -0.15 -7.77 14.48
N ILE A 137 -1.15 -6.93 14.32
CA ILE A 137 -1.52 -6.33 13.05
C ILE A 137 -1.05 -4.88 13.03
N GLN A 138 -0.37 -4.49 11.95
CA GLN A 138 0.04 -3.12 11.68
C GLN A 138 -0.66 -2.63 10.42
N ILE A 139 -1.25 -1.44 10.51
CA ILE A 139 -1.83 -0.72 9.38
C ILE A 139 -0.91 0.46 9.08
N ARG A 140 -0.44 0.52 7.83
CA ARG A 140 0.41 1.60 7.34
C ARG A 140 -0.14 2.14 6.03
N ARG A 141 0.22 3.37 5.69
CA ARG A 141 -0.17 4.00 4.42
C ARG A 141 1.04 4.55 3.67
N SER A 142 0.87 4.75 2.37
CA SER A 142 1.87 5.45 1.56
C SER A 142 2.12 6.86 2.07
N ILE A 143 3.37 7.31 1.93
CA ILE A 143 3.74 8.71 2.21
C ILE A 143 3.25 9.65 1.11
N LEU A 144 3.26 9.16 -0.14
CA LEU A 144 2.83 9.91 -1.31
C LEU A 144 1.53 9.31 -1.85
N SER A 145 0.49 10.14 -1.85
CA SER A 145 -0.73 9.90 -2.64
C SER A 145 -0.52 10.40 -4.07
N TRP A 146 -1.31 9.90 -5.01
CA TRP A 146 -1.29 10.40 -6.40
C TRP A 146 -2.70 10.79 -6.87
N PRO A 147 -2.80 11.81 -7.74
CA PRO A 147 -4.07 12.22 -8.31
C PRO A 147 -4.50 11.25 -9.41
N THR A 148 -5.81 11.15 -9.65
CA THR A 148 -6.39 10.32 -10.69
C THR A 148 -7.36 11.11 -11.58
N PRO A 149 -6.89 12.16 -12.29
CA PRO A 149 -7.76 13.06 -13.05
C PRO A 149 -8.40 12.41 -14.28
N PHE A 150 -7.93 11.22 -14.69
CA PHE A 150 -8.41 10.49 -15.85
C PHE A 150 -9.16 9.19 -15.48
N ASP A 151 -9.31 8.89 -14.19
CA ASP A 151 -10.16 7.78 -13.76
C ASP A 151 -11.60 8.29 -13.80
N PHE A 152 -12.39 7.83 -14.77
CA PHE A 152 -13.79 8.20 -14.91
C PHE A 152 -14.68 6.97 -14.73
N ASN A 153 -15.58 7.01 -13.74
CA ASN A 153 -16.65 6.03 -13.59
C ASN A 153 -17.96 6.60 -14.14
N PHE A 154 -18.26 6.29 -15.41
CA PHE A 154 -19.47 6.77 -16.09
C PHE A 154 -20.76 6.10 -15.60
N MET A 155 -20.69 4.93 -14.95
CA MET A 155 -21.89 4.24 -14.46
C MET A 155 -22.42 4.82 -13.14
N THR A 156 -21.53 5.19 -12.22
CA THR A 156 -21.91 5.69 -10.89
C THR A 156 -21.71 7.20 -10.73
N GLY A 157 -21.00 7.85 -11.65
CA GLY A 157 -20.61 9.26 -11.54
C GLY A 157 -19.57 9.56 -10.46
N HIS A 158 -19.21 8.59 -9.62
CA HIS A 158 -18.27 8.76 -8.52
C HIS A 158 -16.89 8.25 -8.88
N SER A 159 -15.96 9.18 -9.11
CA SER A 159 -14.58 8.87 -9.45
C SER A 159 -13.63 9.32 -8.33
N PRO A 160 -12.61 8.53 -7.98
CA PRO A 160 -11.61 8.95 -7.04
C PRO A 160 -10.83 10.12 -7.64
N SER A 161 -10.62 11.18 -6.85
CA SER A 161 -9.73 12.27 -7.26
C SER A 161 -8.27 11.99 -6.88
N TRP A 162 -8.07 11.18 -5.83
CA TRP A 162 -6.78 10.74 -5.35
C TRP A 162 -6.82 9.29 -4.91
N LYS A 163 -5.64 8.66 -4.95
CA LYS A 163 -5.41 7.33 -4.43
C LYS A 163 -4.12 7.28 -3.62
N ARG A 164 -4.04 6.30 -2.73
CA ARG A 164 -2.82 5.91 -1.99
C ARG A 164 -2.85 4.42 -1.71
N HIS A 165 -1.73 3.82 -1.32
CA HIS A 165 -1.75 2.44 -0.84
C HIS A 165 -1.97 2.38 0.67
N LEU A 166 -2.67 1.33 1.09
CA LEU A 166 -2.74 0.86 2.46
C LEU A 166 -2.10 -0.51 2.58
N TYR A 167 -1.37 -0.69 3.67
CA TYR A 167 -0.61 -1.88 3.98
C TYR A 167 -1.12 -2.47 5.28
N TYR A 168 -1.54 -3.72 5.24
CA TYR A 168 -1.92 -4.49 6.42
C TYR A 168 -0.84 -5.53 6.61
N ARG A 169 -0.18 -5.51 7.76
CA ARG A 169 0.95 -6.39 8.05
C ARG A 169 0.66 -7.20 9.30
N VAL A 170 0.56 -8.51 9.14
CA VAL A 170 0.58 -9.45 10.27
C VAL A 170 2.03 -9.77 10.59
N LEU A 171 2.38 -9.61 11.85
CA LEU A 171 3.66 -9.98 12.43
C LEU A 171 3.37 -10.92 13.59
N TRP A 172 3.86 -12.14 13.53
CA TRP A 172 3.60 -13.12 14.57
C TRP A 172 4.88 -13.88 14.88
N THR A 173 5.28 -13.89 16.15
CA THR A 173 6.42 -14.64 16.65
C THR A 173 5.98 -15.54 17.79
N LYS A 174 6.33 -16.83 17.73
CA LYS A 174 6.09 -17.79 18.82
C LYS A 174 7.25 -17.77 19.82
N PRO A 175 7.04 -18.20 21.08
CA PRO A 175 8.11 -18.43 22.04
C PRO A 175 9.22 -19.35 21.53
N SER A 176 8.88 -20.29 20.63
CA SER A 176 9.84 -21.19 19.99
C SER A 176 10.78 -20.51 18.99
N GLY A 177 10.50 -19.27 18.61
CA GLY A 177 11.22 -18.54 17.56
C GLY A 177 10.57 -18.60 16.18
N ALA A 178 9.55 -19.44 15.98
CA ALA A 178 8.84 -19.52 14.70
C ALA A 178 8.14 -18.19 14.37
N GLN A 179 8.21 -17.76 13.12
CA GLN A 179 7.67 -16.48 12.68
C GLN A 179 6.74 -16.61 11.47
N LEU A 180 5.69 -15.79 11.47
CA LEU A 180 4.83 -15.54 10.33
C LEU A 180 4.83 -14.04 10.04
N GLN A 181 5.09 -13.69 8.79
CA GLN A 181 4.90 -12.34 8.28
C GLN A 181 4.02 -12.38 7.04
N MET A 182 2.92 -11.62 7.08
CA MET A 182 2.03 -11.45 5.95
C MET A 182 1.87 -9.97 5.67
N LEU A 183 1.87 -9.58 4.40
CA LEU A 183 1.69 -8.19 3.99
C LEU A 183 0.68 -8.13 2.86
N TRP A 184 -0.43 -7.47 3.13
CA TRP A 184 -1.39 -7.07 2.11
C TRP A 184 -1.14 -5.63 1.69
N ARG A 185 -1.38 -5.34 0.42
CA ARG A 185 -1.40 -3.99 -0.13
C ARG A 185 -2.70 -3.76 -0.87
N TYR A 186 -3.46 -2.76 -0.48
CA TYR A 186 -4.69 -2.34 -1.14
C TYR A 186 -4.58 -0.89 -1.59
N GLU A 187 -5.46 -0.47 -2.50
CA GLU A 187 -5.63 0.95 -2.80
C GLU A 187 -6.72 1.54 -1.89
N GLN A 188 -6.50 2.77 -1.43
CA GLN A 188 -7.51 3.58 -0.74
C GLN A 188 -7.84 4.78 -1.60
N TYR A 189 -9.12 4.95 -1.88
CA TYR A 189 -9.63 5.97 -2.77
C TYR A 189 -10.09 7.19 -1.97
N PHE A 190 -9.84 8.38 -2.51
CA PHE A 190 -10.36 9.63 -1.97
C PHE A 190 -11.41 10.19 -2.91
N TYR A 191 -12.61 10.39 -2.37
CA TYR A 191 -13.72 11.02 -3.07
C TYR A 191 -13.94 12.44 -2.51
N PRO A 192 -13.97 13.47 -3.38
CA PRO A 192 -14.36 14.81 -2.95
C PRO A 192 -15.73 14.75 -2.24
N GLY A 193 -15.85 15.39 -1.08
CA GLY A 193 -17.06 15.38 -0.25
C GLY A 193 -17.11 14.26 0.80
N ASN A 194 -16.54 13.08 0.53
CA ASN A 194 -16.62 11.91 1.42
C ASN A 194 -15.29 11.58 2.10
N GLY A 195 -14.18 12.09 1.57
CA GLY A 195 -12.85 11.82 2.10
C GLY A 195 -12.28 10.48 1.64
N TRP A 196 -11.39 9.91 2.45
CA TRP A 196 -10.79 8.60 2.18
C TRP A 196 -11.80 7.48 2.48
N ALA A 197 -12.08 6.65 1.47
CA ALA A 197 -12.98 5.50 1.57
C ALA A 197 -12.34 4.33 2.35
N SER A 198 -13.06 3.20 2.42
CA SER A 198 -12.53 1.96 2.99
C SER A 198 -11.28 1.49 2.24
N GLY A 199 -10.35 0.92 3.00
CA GLY A 199 -8.99 0.64 2.57
C GLY A 199 -8.75 -0.70 1.90
N PHE A 200 -9.76 -1.27 1.25
CA PHE A 200 -9.75 -2.65 0.75
C PHE A 200 -9.96 -2.74 -0.77
N MET A 201 -9.79 -1.64 -1.52
CA MET A 201 -9.99 -1.67 -2.96
C MET A 201 -8.88 -2.48 -3.64
N THR A 202 -9.28 -3.41 -4.50
CA THR A 202 -8.39 -4.25 -5.30
C THR A 202 -8.43 -3.86 -6.78
N ARG A 203 -7.33 -4.15 -7.48
CA ARG A 203 -7.15 -4.07 -8.92
C ARG A 203 -6.32 -5.28 -9.37
N GLU A 204 -6.66 -5.80 -10.54
CA GLU A 204 -5.92 -6.86 -11.21
C GLU A 204 -4.40 -6.54 -11.28
N GLY A 205 -3.57 -7.50 -10.85
CA GLY A 205 -2.12 -7.46 -11.01
C GLY A 205 -1.29 -6.77 -9.93
N SER A 206 -1.84 -6.30 -8.80
CA SER A 206 -0.97 -5.73 -7.75
C SER A 206 -1.50 -5.55 -6.32
N THR A 207 -2.79 -5.74 -6.07
CA THR A 207 -3.40 -5.51 -4.75
C THR A 207 -3.89 -6.81 -4.15
N GLY A 208 -3.73 -6.96 -2.83
CA GLY A 208 -3.97 -8.20 -2.10
C GLY A 208 -2.74 -8.66 -1.34
N LEU A 209 -2.59 -9.97 -1.10
CA LEU A 209 -1.46 -10.54 -0.36
C LEU A 209 -0.19 -10.48 -1.22
N ILE A 210 0.70 -9.53 -0.93
CA ILE A 210 1.93 -9.29 -1.70
C ILE A 210 3.18 -9.95 -1.10
N ARG A 211 3.12 -10.37 0.17
CA ARG A 211 4.20 -11.14 0.82
C ARG A 211 3.61 -12.08 1.87
N LEU A 212 4.10 -13.31 1.86
CA LEU A 212 3.88 -14.31 2.90
C LEU A 212 5.23 -14.98 3.16
N ASP A 213 5.70 -14.92 4.39
CA ASP A 213 6.95 -15.53 4.84
C ASP A 213 6.68 -16.32 6.13
N ILE A 214 7.02 -17.61 6.11
CA ILE A 214 6.93 -18.51 7.25
C ILE A 214 8.35 -18.97 7.57
N ARG A 215 8.79 -18.76 8.81
CA ARG A 215 10.09 -19.19 9.31
C ARG A 215 9.89 -20.14 10.50
N PRO A 216 10.56 -21.30 10.50
CA PRO A 216 10.51 -22.24 11.62
C PRO A 216 11.21 -21.70 12.86
#